data_AF-A0A7V5XH09-F1
#
_entry.id   AF-A0A7V5XH09-F1
#
_cell.length_a   1.000
_cell.length_b   1.000
_cell.length_c   1.000
_cell.angle_alpha   90.00
_cell.angle_beta   90.00
_cell.angle_gamma   90.00
#
_symmetry.space_group_name_H-M   'P 1'
#
loop_
_entity.id
_entity.type
_entity.pdbx_description
1 polymer ?
#
loop_
_entity_poly.entity_id
_entity_poly.type
_entity_poly.pdbx_seq_one_letter_code
_entity_poly.pdbx_strand_id
1 'polypeptide(L)'
;MTKRNHNYLAGKDCLVFVHNTVVHLFVGEEIADRKIVKDLVKSVVENFRLPYFSITPTFSVCPVHGYLPGKHEICPYPHKEEEIEKFGIEIEAPLSLLTKLPEKAYKIS
;
A
#
# COMPACT_ATOMS: atom_id res chain seq x y z
N MET A 1 38.50 -18.34 20.25
CA MET A 1 37.28 -18.61 21.05
C MET A 1 36.39 -17.39 20.96
N THR A 2 35.41 -17.35 20.05
CA THR A 2 33.99 -17.55 20.42
C THR A 2 33.26 -18.36 19.34
N LYS A 3 33.19 -19.67 19.54
CA LYS A 3 32.56 -20.67 18.63
C LYS A 3 31.04 -20.85 18.87
N ARG A 4 30.33 -19.88 19.47
CA ARG A 4 28.98 -20.14 20.02
C ARG A 4 27.93 -19.02 19.97
N ASN A 5 28.13 -17.94 19.22
CA ASN A 5 27.06 -16.95 19.01
C ASN A 5 26.74 -16.85 17.52
N HIS A 6 25.88 -17.75 17.05
CA HIS A 6 25.27 -17.69 15.72
C HIS A 6 24.36 -16.47 15.66
N ASN A 7 24.89 -15.29 15.33
CA ASN A 7 24.07 -14.17 14.89
C ASN A 7 24.80 -13.17 13.98
N TYR A 8 26.07 -13.34 13.63
CA TYR A 8 26.71 -12.39 12.70
C TYR A 8 27.71 -13.11 11.81
N LEU A 9 27.21 -13.72 10.73
CA LEU A 9 28.01 -14.12 9.58
C LEU A 9 27.44 -13.42 8.35
N ALA A 10 27.61 -12.10 8.30
CA ALA A 10 27.51 -11.30 7.08
C ALA A 10 28.38 -11.97 6.01
N GLY A 11 27.76 -12.43 4.92
CA GLY A 11 28.50 -12.76 3.71
C GLY A 11 29.22 -11.51 3.21
N LYS A 12 30.30 -11.70 2.43
CA LYS A 12 31.19 -10.62 2.03
C LYS A 12 30.50 -9.43 1.31
N ASP A 13 29.29 -9.65 0.79
CA ASP A 13 28.43 -8.65 0.15
C ASP A 13 26.92 -8.88 0.42
N CYS A 14 26.53 -9.31 1.64
CA CYS A 14 25.11 -9.59 1.94
C CYS A 14 24.70 -9.12 3.33
N LEU A 15 23.61 -8.34 3.40
CA LEU A 15 22.90 -7.99 4.63
C LEU A 15 22.35 -9.27 5.27
N VAL A 16 22.81 -9.58 6.47
CA VAL A 16 22.39 -10.76 7.20
C VAL A 16 21.34 -10.37 8.22
N PHE A 17 20.09 -10.62 7.84
CA PHE A 17 18.92 -10.47 8.70
C PHE A 17 18.74 -11.74 9.53
N VAL A 18 19.45 -11.83 10.64
CA VAL A 18 19.34 -12.93 11.61
C VAL A 18 18.45 -12.55 12.77
N HIS A 19 17.30 -13.24 12.85
CA HIS A 19 16.33 -13.21 13.94
C HIS A 19 15.61 -11.86 14.15
N ASN A 20 14.31 -11.94 14.44
CA ASN A 20 13.40 -10.83 14.78
C ASN A 20 13.33 -9.64 13.82
N THR A 21 13.83 -9.79 12.59
CA THR A 21 13.73 -8.73 11.58
C THR A 21 12.59 -9.05 10.61
N VAL A 22 11.65 -8.13 10.49
CA VAL A 22 10.57 -8.16 9.50
C VAL A 22 10.83 -7.07 8.47
N VAL A 23 10.83 -7.45 7.19
CA VAL A 23 10.89 -6.48 6.09
C VAL A 23 9.48 -6.18 5.61
N HIS A 24 9.06 -4.92 5.70
CA HIS A 24 7.78 -4.46 5.17
C HIS A 24 7.98 -3.76 3.83
N LEU A 25 7.42 -4.32 2.76
CA LEU A 25 7.43 -3.75 1.42
C LEU A 25 6.10 -3.00 1.21
N PHE A 26 6.14 -1.68 1.25
CA PHE A 26 4.98 -0.84 0.96
C PHE A 26 4.94 -0.54 -0.53
N VAL A 27 3.88 -1.01 -1.21
CA VAL A 27 3.67 -0.77 -2.64
C VAL A 27 2.75 0.44 -2.76
N GLY A 28 3.24 1.51 -3.40
CA GLY A 28 2.50 2.77 -3.56
C GLY A 28 1.26 2.68 -4.45
N GLU A 29 1.10 1.56 -5.14
CA GLU A 29 0.04 1.31 -6.11
C GLU A 29 -0.88 0.17 -5.66
N GLU A 30 -2.07 0.13 -6.25
CA GLU A 30 -2.93 -1.04 -6.19
C GLU A 30 -2.24 -2.25 -6.82
N ILE A 31 -2.38 -3.43 -6.22
CA ILE A 31 -2.02 -4.67 -6.88
C ILE A 31 -3.27 -5.35 -7.40
N ALA A 32 -3.59 -5.11 -8.67
CA ALA A 32 -4.80 -5.62 -9.32
C ALA A 32 -4.71 -7.11 -9.70
N ASP A 33 -3.50 -7.61 -10.00
CA ASP A 33 -3.27 -8.99 -10.44
C ASP A 33 -2.41 -9.78 -9.43
N ARG A 34 -2.93 -10.93 -9.01
CA ARG A 34 -2.24 -11.89 -8.15
C ARG A 34 -0.94 -12.41 -8.78
N LYS A 35 -0.85 -12.44 -10.11
CA LYS A 35 0.36 -12.86 -10.84
C LYS A 35 1.53 -11.91 -10.55
N ILE A 36 1.28 -10.61 -10.47
CA ILE A 36 2.29 -9.60 -10.15
C ILE A 36 2.87 -9.85 -8.76
N VAL A 37 2.01 -10.11 -7.76
CA VAL A 37 2.45 -10.46 -6.39
C VAL A 37 3.30 -11.73 -6.42
N LYS A 38 2.85 -12.76 -7.14
CA LYS A 38 3.56 -14.03 -7.24
C LYS A 38 4.96 -13.86 -7.82
N ASP A 39 5.08 -13.10 -8.92
CA ASP A 39 6.35 -12.87 -9.59
C ASP A 39 7.29 -12.00 -8.73
N LEU A 40 6.73 -11.04 -7.98
CA LEU A 40 7.48 -10.26 -6.98
C LEU A 40 8.00 -11.14 -5.84
N VAL A 41 7.12 -11.95 -5.22
CA VAL A 41 7.50 -12.89 -4.16
C VAL A 41 8.59 -13.84 -4.63
N LYS A 42 8.42 -14.41 -5.83
CA LYS A 42 9.41 -15.30 -6.44
C LYS A 42 10.76 -14.59 -6.60
N SER A 43 10.76 -13.38 -7.16
CA SER A 43 11.97 -12.58 -7.34
C SER A 43 12.66 -12.27 -6.00
N VAL A 44 11.90 -11.95 -4.95
CA VAL A 44 12.46 -11.67 -3.62
C VAL A 44 13.11 -12.93 -3.03
N VAL A 45 12.44 -14.08 -3.10
CA VAL A 45 12.94 -15.34 -2.53
C VAL A 45 14.13 -15.91 -3.31
N GLU A 46 14.18 -15.71 -4.63
CA GLU A 46 15.29 -16.19 -5.47
C GLU A 46 16.56 -15.34 -5.27
N ASN A 47 16.43 -14.03 -5.05
CA ASN A 47 17.56 -13.11 -4.96
C ASN A 47 18.01 -12.81 -3.52
N PHE A 48 17.13 -12.91 -2.52
CA PHE A 48 17.40 -12.52 -1.13
C PHE A 48 17.06 -13.62 -0.13
N ARG A 49 17.82 -13.71 0.96
CA ARG A 49 17.55 -14.61 2.09
C ARG A 49 16.84 -13.88 3.22
N LEU A 50 15.58 -13.49 2.97
CA LEU A 50 14.73 -12.86 3.98
C LEU A 50 13.95 -13.92 4.77
N PRO A 51 14.06 -13.95 6.11
CA PRO A 51 13.34 -14.94 6.92
C PRO A 51 11.83 -14.67 6.98
N TYR A 52 11.44 -13.39 6.94
CA TYR A 52 10.05 -12.97 6.95
C TYR A 52 9.92 -11.60 6.30
N PHE A 53 8.99 -11.47 5.36
CA PHE A 53 8.63 -10.18 4.77
C PHE A 53 7.14 -10.12 4.52
N SER A 54 6.62 -8.90 4.43
CA SER A 54 5.23 -8.62 4.07
C SER A 54 5.21 -7.66 2.90
N ILE A 55 4.17 -7.79 2.07
CA ILE A 55 3.86 -6.86 0.99
C ILE A 55 2.53 -6.21 1.35
N THR A 56 2.56 -4.90 1.55
CA THR A 56 1.39 -4.11 1.89
C THR A 56 1.05 -3.21 0.71
N PRO A 57 -0.02 -3.49 -0.05
CA PRO A 57 -0.49 -2.60 -1.10
C PRO A 57 -1.09 -1.33 -0.49
N THR A 58 -1.13 -0.27 -1.27
CA THR A 58 -1.82 0.96 -0.87
C THR A 58 -3.32 0.80 -1.10
N PHE A 59 -4.11 1.19 -0.11
CA PHE A 59 -5.56 1.28 -0.20
C PHE A 59 -6.04 2.56 0.50
N SER A 60 -7.22 3.01 0.13
CA SER A 60 -7.91 4.15 0.72
C SER A 60 -9.24 3.67 1.32
N VAL A 61 -9.75 4.34 2.35
CA VAL A 61 -10.98 3.91 3.04
C VAL A 61 -12.05 4.98 2.87
N CYS A 62 -13.17 4.59 2.28
CA CYS A 62 -14.38 5.41 2.20
C CYS A 62 -15.42 4.91 3.22
N PRO A 63 -16.06 5.78 4.02
CA PRO A 63 -17.11 5.38 4.96
C PRO A 63 -18.32 4.70 4.30
N VAL A 64 -18.55 4.94 3.01
CA VAL A 64 -19.66 4.38 2.22
C VAL A 64 -19.23 3.15 1.43
N HIS A 65 -18.13 3.26 0.68
CA HIS A 65 -17.68 2.23 -0.27
C HIS A 65 -16.67 1.23 0.33
N GLY A 66 -16.17 1.47 1.54
CA GLY A 66 -15.23 0.59 2.23
C GLY A 66 -13.80 0.73 1.70
N TYR A 67 -13.09 -0.40 1.59
CA TYR A 67 -11.70 -0.45 1.13
C TYR A 67 -11.62 -0.27 -0.38
N LEU A 68 -10.98 0.82 -0.80
CA LEU A 68 -10.73 1.18 -2.18
C LEU A 68 -9.27 0.89 -2.51
N PRO A 69 -8.99 0.27 -3.65
CA PRO A 69 -7.62 -0.05 -3.96
C PRO A 69 -6.88 1.18 -4.51
N GLY A 70 -5.62 1.34 -4.10
CA GLY A 70 -4.80 2.50 -4.45
C GLY A 70 -5.00 3.71 -3.53
N LYS A 71 -4.23 4.77 -3.82
CA LYS A 71 -4.29 6.05 -3.11
C LYS A 71 -5.30 6.98 -3.78
N HIS A 72 -6.35 7.34 -3.05
CA HIS A 72 -7.39 8.26 -3.49
C HIS A 72 -7.60 9.33 -2.42
N GLU A 73 -7.41 10.60 -2.78
CA GLU A 73 -7.71 11.73 -1.90
C GLU A 73 -9.22 11.99 -1.82
N ILE A 74 -9.91 11.77 -2.94
CA ILE A 74 -11.37 11.80 -3.03
C ILE A 74 -11.82 10.43 -3.52
N CYS A 75 -12.86 9.89 -2.90
CA CYS A 75 -13.42 8.61 -3.31
C CYS A 75 -13.84 8.67 -4.80
N PRO A 76 -13.36 7.75 -5.66
CA PRO A 76 -13.60 7.76 -7.10
C PRO A 76 -14.98 7.17 -7.47
N TYR A 77 -15.88 6.98 -6.49
CA TYR A 77 -17.22 6.45 -6.68
C TYR A 77 -18.28 7.52 -6.36
N PRO A 78 -19.47 7.44 -6.98
CA PRO A 78 -20.55 8.39 -6.71
C PRO A 78 -21.14 8.18 -5.31
N HIS A 79 -21.50 9.28 -4.64
CA HIS A 79 -22.18 9.25 -3.33
C HIS A 79 -23.57 9.88 -3.46
N LYS A 80 -24.45 9.56 -2.50
CA LYS A 80 -25.70 10.30 -2.30
C LYS A 80 -25.39 11.63 -1.61
N GLU A 81 -26.21 12.65 -1.86
CA GLU A 81 -26.04 13.96 -1.23
C GLU A 81 -26.05 13.88 0.30
N GLU A 82 -26.95 13.05 0.86
CA GLU A 82 -27.03 12.76 2.30
C GLU A 82 -25.72 12.18 2.87
N GLU A 83 -24.98 11.39 2.07
CA GLU A 83 -23.71 10.77 2.49
C GLU A 83 -22.57 11.79 2.45
N ILE A 84 -22.57 12.68 1.45
CA ILE A 84 -21.61 13.78 1.34
C ILE A 84 -21.80 14.76 2.50
N GLU A 85 -23.05 15.08 2.85
CA GLU A 85 -23.34 16.00 3.96
C GLU A 85 -22.97 15.39 5.32
N LYS A 86 -23.09 14.07 5.47
CA LYS A 86 -22.81 13.37 6.73
C LYS A 86 -21.33 13.04 6.93
N PHE A 87 -20.62 12.64 5.87
CA PHE A 87 -19.25 12.12 5.95
C PHE A 87 -18.23 12.91 5.13
N GLY A 88 -18.68 13.84 4.29
CA GLY A 88 -17.80 14.66 3.46
C GLY A 88 -16.95 15.61 4.29
N ILE A 89 -15.85 16.03 3.68
CA ILE A 89 -14.93 17.03 4.22
C ILE A 89 -14.73 18.12 3.17
N GLU A 90 -14.60 19.36 3.62
CA GLU A 90 -14.27 20.48 2.75
C GLU A 90 -12.76 20.51 2.51
N ILE A 91 -12.36 20.52 1.23
CA ILE A 91 -10.96 20.57 0.82
C ILE A 91 -10.77 21.57 -0.31
N GLU A 92 -9.63 22.24 -0.31
CA GLU A 92 -9.18 23.02 -1.46
C GLU A 92 -8.51 22.08 -2.47
N ALA A 93 -9.18 21.86 -3.61
CA ALA A 93 -8.68 20.97 -4.66
C ALA A 93 -8.48 21.73 -5.98
N PRO A 94 -7.43 21.39 -6.76
CA PRO A 94 -7.26 21.97 -8.08
C PRO A 94 -8.33 21.45 -9.04
N LEU A 95 -8.78 22.30 -9.97
CA LEU A 95 -9.76 21.94 -11.00
C LEU A 95 -9.38 20.68 -11.81
N SER A 96 -8.08 20.43 -11.97
CA SER A 96 -7.56 19.25 -12.68
C SER A 96 -7.92 17.91 -12.02
N LEU A 97 -8.17 17.91 -10.71
CA LEU A 97 -8.57 16.74 -9.96
C LEU A 97 -10.07 16.47 -10.12
N LEU A 98 -10.89 17.54 -10.11
CA LEU A 98 -12.34 17.47 -10.29
C LEU A 98 -12.75 16.90 -11.65
N THR A 99 -11.97 17.16 -12.71
CA THR A 99 -12.25 16.63 -14.06
C THR A 99 -12.08 15.11 -14.16
N LYS A 100 -11.32 14.48 -13.26
CA LYS A 100 -11.05 13.03 -13.27
C LYS A 100 -12.07 12.23 -12.47
N LEU A 101 -12.90 12.89 -11.68
CA LEU A 101 -13.86 12.25 -10.79
C LEU A 101 -15.22 12.09 -11.47
N PRO A 102 -15.96 11.01 -11.18
CA PRO A 102 -17.29 10.83 -11.73
C PRO A 102 -18.27 11.87 -11.17
N GLU A 103 -19.34 12.09 -11.93
CA GLU A 103 -20.46 12.91 -11.49
C GLU A 103 -20.99 12.38 -10.14
N LYS A 104 -21.24 13.30 -9.18
CA LYS A 104 -21.68 13.03 -7.79
C LYS A 104 -20.62 12.48 -6.82
N ALA A 105 -19.33 12.52 -7.17
CA ALA A 105 -18.27 12.26 -6.19
C ALA A 105 -18.02 13.44 -5.24
N TYR A 106 -18.38 14.66 -5.64
CA TYR A 106 -18.12 15.89 -4.89
C TYR A 106 -19.29 16.88 -5.01
N LYS A 107 -19.37 17.82 -4.07
CA LYS A 107 -20.27 18.98 -4.09
C LYS A 107 -19.39 20.24 -4.02
N ILE A 108 -19.63 21.19 -4.93
CA ILE A 108 -18.94 22.50 -4.88
C ILE A 108 -19.76 23.39 -3.96
N SER A 109 -19.14 23.89 -2.90
CA SER A 109 -19.69 24.93 -2.01
C SER A 109 -19.14 26.31 -2.35
#